data_AF-A0A7Y5DNC1-F1
#
_entry.id   AF-A0A7Y5DNC1-F1
#
_cell.length_a   1.000
_cell.length_b   1.000
_cell.length_c   1.000
_cell.angle_alpha   90.00
_cell.angle_beta   90.00
_cell.angle_gamma   90.00
#
_symmetry.space_group_name_H-M   'P 1'
#
loop_
_entity.id
_entity.type
_entity.pdbx_description
1 polymer ?
#
loop_
_entity_poly.entity_id
_entity_poly.type
_entity_poly.pdbx_seq_one_letter_code
_entity_poly.pdbx_strand_id
1 'polypeptide(L)'
;MKGNALNPLRLAASLWLALCAAPLTAQDGADPALVGHYYLSGIRETGSELLLRADGRFEWYMSYGAVDQQAGGQWQRNGTTVVLTASRPETSAPLFRLDSTAAWTAEAEQALLDWQYDAAQDAAAARCPVSVVSAPTMTPTL
;
A
#
# COMPACT_ATOMS: atom_id res chain seq x y z
N MET A 1 25.18 -86.65 0.78
CA MET A 1 24.34 -86.55 -0.43
C MET A 1 23.45 -85.32 -0.31
N LYS A 2 23.34 -84.53 -1.40
CA LYS A 2 22.74 -83.19 -1.57
C LYS A 2 23.60 -82.05 -0.99
N GLY A 3 24.32 -81.22 -1.73
CA GLY A 3 24.37 -80.99 -3.19
C GLY A 3 23.47 -79.84 -3.65
N ASN A 4 24.09 -78.66 -3.78
CA ASN A 4 23.86 -77.59 -4.78
C ASN A 4 22.50 -76.85 -4.73
N ALA A 5 22.34 -75.55 -5.04
CA ALA A 5 23.21 -74.52 -5.60
C ALA A 5 22.67 -73.13 -5.18
N LEU A 6 23.58 -72.16 -5.04
CA LEU A 6 23.28 -70.74 -5.13
C LEU A 6 22.92 -70.40 -6.58
N ASN A 7 21.89 -69.56 -6.80
CA ASN A 7 21.85 -68.73 -8.00
C ASN A 7 21.43 -67.29 -7.66
N PRO A 8 22.27 -66.29 -7.97
CA PRO A 8 21.99 -64.88 -7.81
C PRO A 8 21.51 -64.28 -9.14
N LEU A 9 20.35 -63.63 -9.20
CA LEU A 9 20.09 -62.71 -10.31
C LEU A 9 18.97 -61.70 -10.00
N ARG A 10 19.42 -60.45 -9.87
CA ARG A 10 18.86 -59.21 -10.47
C ARG A 10 17.37 -58.96 -10.31
N LEU A 11 17.05 -57.91 -9.57
CA LEU A 11 16.15 -56.84 -10.04
C LEU A 11 16.48 -55.56 -9.27
N ALA A 12 17.37 -54.77 -9.86
CA ALA A 12 17.49 -53.35 -9.54
C ALA A 12 16.22 -52.67 -10.07
N ALA A 13 15.29 -52.33 -9.17
CA ALA A 13 14.18 -51.46 -9.49
C ALA A 13 14.71 -50.02 -9.43
N SER A 14 15.21 -49.55 -10.58
CA SER A 14 15.62 -48.16 -10.78
C SER A 14 14.40 -47.25 -10.63
N LEU A 15 14.31 -46.57 -9.49
CA LEU A 15 13.32 -45.54 -9.23
C LEU A 15 13.71 -44.29 -10.02
N TRP A 16 13.13 -44.13 -11.21
CA TRP A 16 13.18 -42.91 -11.99
C TRP A 16 12.42 -41.81 -11.24
N LEU A 17 13.08 -41.12 -10.31
CA LEU A 17 12.65 -39.78 -9.92
C LEU A 17 13.05 -38.84 -11.06
N ALA A 18 12.10 -38.62 -11.98
CA ALA A 18 12.12 -37.46 -12.85
C ALA A 18 12.02 -36.21 -11.96
N LEU A 19 13.18 -35.66 -11.61
CA LEU A 19 13.31 -34.38 -10.96
C LEU A 19 12.89 -33.31 -11.97
N CYS A 20 11.62 -32.89 -11.92
CA CYS A 20 11.18 -31.66 -12.58
C CYS A 20 11.97 -30.51 -11.94
N ALA A 21 13.10 -30.14 -12.57
CA ALA A 21 13.74 -28.86 -12.34
C ALA A 21 12.79 -27.79 -12.89
N ALA A 22 11.87 -27.31 -12.05
CA ALA A 22 11.24 -26.03 -12.29
C ALA A 22 12.38 -24.99 -12.38
N PRO A 23 12.40 -24.09 -13.37
CA PRO A 23 13.37 -23.02 -13.37
C PRO A 23 13.13 -22.22 -12.09
N LEU A 24 14.11 -22.21 -11.18
CA LEU A 24 14.24 -21.08 -10.26
C LEU A 24 14.44 -19.88 -11.18
N THR A 25 13.39 -19.10 -11.43
CA THR A 25 13.56 -17.73 -11.88
C THR A 25 14.47 -17.10 -10.83
N ALA A 26 15.69 -16.74 -11.22
CA ALA A 26 16.55 -15.94 -10.39
C ALA A 26 15.71 -14.77 -9.88
N GLN A 27 15.59 -14.63 -8.56
CA GLN A 27 15.09 -13.37 -8.02
C GLN A 27 16.15 -12.35 -8.40
N ASP A 28 15.94 -11.68 -9.53
CA ASP A 28 16.74 -10.52 -9.91
C ASP A 28 16.68 -9.55 -8.71
N GLY A 29 17.84 -9.27 -8.12
CA GLY A 29 17.94 -8.43 -6.94
C GLY A 29 17.74 -6.95 -7.28
N ALA A 30 18.29 -6.09 -6.44
CA ALA A 30 18.43 -4.68 -6.78
C ALA A 30 19.31 -4.52 -8.03
N ASP A 31 18.74 -4.04 -9.13
CA ASP A 31 19.47 -3.82 -10.39
C ASP A 31 20.29 -2.52 -10.29
N PRO A 32 21.63 -2.56 -10.30
CA PRO A 32 22.45 -1.36 -10.16
C PRO A 32 22.16 -0.28 -11.21
N ALA A 33 21.64 -0.64 -12.39
CA ALA A 33 21.31 0.31 -13.45
C ALA A 33 20.07 1.18 -13.14
N LEU A 34 19.24 0.77 -12.17
CA LEU A 34 18.04 1.49 -11.74
C LEU A 34 18.24 2.22 -10.40
N VAL A 35 19.47 2.25 -9.88
CA VAL A 35 19.77 3.02 -8.66
C VAL A 35 19.73 4.50 -8.97
N GLY A 36 18.99 5.27 -8.17
CA GLY A 36 18.92 6.73 -8.35
C GLY A 36 17.68 7.36 -7.73
N HIS A 37 17.57 8.66 -7.97
CA HIS A 37 16.45 9.51 -7.55
C HIS A 37 15.51 9.75 -8.74
N TYR A 38 14.22 9.60 -8.50
CA TYR A 38 13.16 9.74 -9.51
C TYR A 38 12.12 10.74 -9.02
N TYR A 39 11.77 11.71 -9.86
CA TYR A 39 10.83 12.79 -9.54
C TYR A 39 9.69 12.81 -10.56
N LEU A 40 8.48 13.18 -10.14
CA LEU A 40 7.40 13.45 -11.08
C LEU A 40 7.71 14.73 -11.88
N SER A 41 7.49 14.66 -13.19
CA SER A 41 7.66 15.79 -14.11
C SER A 41 6.32 16.32 -14.58
N GLY A 42 6.21 17.64 -14.74
CA GLY A 42 5.05 18.29 -15.37
C GLY A 42 3.83 18.49 -14.47
N ILE A 43 3.96 18.26 -13.16
CA ILE A 43 2.92 18.53 -12.16
C ILE A 43 3.29 19.79 -11.37
N ARG A 44 2.30 20.58 -10.94
CA ARG A 44 2.50 21.75 -10.05
C ARG A 44 2.07 21.43 -8.63
N GLU A 45 2.63 22.18 -7.68
CA GLU A 45 2.28 22.11 -6.25
C GLU A 45 2.32 20.68 -5.67
N THR A 46 3.23 19.86 -6.19
CA THR A 46 3.44 18.48 -5.75
C THR A 46 4.93 18.27 -5.47
N GLY A 47 5.26 17.93 -4.23
CA GLY A 47 6.58 17.39 -3.92
C GLY A 47 6.55 15.88 -4.09
N SER A 48 7.49 15.27 -4.79
CA SER A 48 7.55 13.81 -4.92
C SER A 48 8.96 13.32 -5.13
N GLU A 49 9.34 12.20 -4.53
CA GLU A 49 10.56 11.47 -4.86
C GLU A 49 10.39 9.98 -4.65
N LEU A 50 11.02 9.18 -5.50
CA LEU A 50 11.35 7.79 -5.27
C LEU A 50 12.87 7.64 -5.35
N LEU A 51 13.48 7.15 -4.28
CA LEU A 51 14.89 6.79 -4.23
C LEU A 51 15.00 5.27 -4.24
N LEU A 52 15.70 4.72 -5.24
CA LEU A 52 16.10 3.32 -5.31
C LEU A 52 17.57 3.20 -4.92
N ARG A 53 17.86 2.58 -3.78
CA ARG A 53 19.23 2.43 -3.24
C ARG A 53 19.87 1.15 -3.74
N ALA A 54 21.19 1.18 -3.91
CA ALA A 54 21.98 0.02 -4.36
C ALA A 54 21.93 -1.19 -3.40
N ASP A 55 21.57 -0.98 -2.14
CA ASP A 55 21.42 -2.05 -1.14
C ASP A 55 20.04 -2.74 -1.19
N GLY A 56 19.21 -2.40 -2.17
CA GLY A 56 17.86 -2.95 -2.34
C GLY A 56 16.80 -2.29 -1.48
N ARG A 57 17.10 -1.18 -0.78
CA ARG A 57 16.08 -0.39 -0.09
C ARG A 57 15.51 0.73 -0.97
N PHE A 58 14.23 1.02 -0.80
CA PHE A 58 13.62 2.20 -1.41
C PHE A 58 13.11 3.16 -0.35
N GLU A 59 13.08 4.43 -0.72
CA GLU A 59 12.44 5.51 0.03
C GLU A 59 11.54 6.27 -0.93
N TRP A 60 10.34 6.61 -0.50
CA TRP A 60 9.35 7.32 -1.31
C TRP A 60 8.66 8.37 -0.45
N TYR A 61 8.44 9.56 -1.01
CA TYR A 61 7.58 10.57 -0.43
C TYR A 61 6.70 11.23 -1.50
N MET A 62 5.54 11.73 -1.07
CA MET A 62 4.69 12.60 -1.87
C MET A 62 3.96 13.59 -0.98
N SER A 63 3.94 14.86 -1.40
CA SER A 63 3.25 15.96 -0.73
C SER A 63 2.34 16.65 -1.73
N TYR A 64 1.05 16.77 -1.39
CA TYR A 64 0.04 17.44 -2.19
C TYR A 64 -0.99 18.14 -1.29
N GLY A 65 -1.04 19.46 -1.37
CA GLY A 65 -1.91 20.26 -0.51
C GLY A 65 -1.61 20.05 0.97
N ALA A 66 -2.58 19.54 1.73
CA ALA A 66 -2.44 19.21 3.16
C ALA A 66 -2.11 17.72 3.41
N VAL A 67 -1.78 16.95 2.36
CA VAL A 67 -1.52 15.52 2.44
C VAL A 67 -0.04 15.26 2.21
N ASP A 68 0.62 14.71 3.22
CA ASP A 68 1.98 14.19 3.15
C ASP A 68 1.96 12.68 3.33
N GLN A 69 2.60 11.96 2.41
CA GLN A 69 2.71 10.51 2.43
C GLN A 69 4.16 10.10 2.26
N GLN A 70 4.53 9.00 2.92
CA GLN A 70 5.85 8.41 2.83
C GLN A 70 5.74 6.90 2.94
N ALA A 71 6.68 6.21 2.30
CA ALA A 71 6.83 4.76 2.39
C ALA A 71 8.29 4.39 2.18
N GLY A 72 8.70 3.28 2.77
CA GLY A 72 10.02 2.70 2.52
C GLY A 72 9.94 1.20 2.67
N GLY A 73 10.95 0.49 2.16
CA GLY A 73 10.99 -0.96 2.21
C GLY A 73 12.05 -1.51 1.26
N GLN A 74 11.81 -2.71 0.74
CA GLN A 74 12.71 -3.37 -0.18
C GLN A 74 12.24 -3.21 -1.62
N TRP A 75 13.18 -3.14 -2.56
CA TRP A 75 12.90 -3.18 -3.97
C TRP A 75 13.79 -4.17 -4.70
N GLN A 76 13.30 -4.63 -5.84
CA GLN A 76 14.01 -5.53 -6.73
C GLN A 76 13.49 -5.35 -8.16
N ARG A 77 14.30 -5.76 -9.14
CA ARG A 77 13.83 -5.88 -10.52
C ARG A 77 13.22 -7.27 -10.72
N ASN A 78 12.13 -7.38 -11.46
CA ASN A 78 11.58 -8.66 -11.91
C ASN A 78 11.26 -8.52 -13.41
N GLY A 79 12.18 -8.99 -14.25
CA GLY A 79 12.10 -8.78 -15.70
C GLY A 79 12.09 -7.30 -16.07
N THR A 80 10.95 -6.81 -16.53
CA THR A 80 10.73 -5.40 -16.93
C THR A 80 10.07 -4.55 -15.84
N THR A 81 9.81 -5.12 -14.66
CA THR A 81 9.07 -4.45 -13.58
C THR A 81 10.00 -4.14 -12.41
N VAL A 82 9.85 -2.97 -11.81
CA VAL A 82 10.40 -2.66 -10.49
C VAL A 82 9.34 -3.00 -9.44
N VAL A 83 9.66 -3.91 -8.53
CA VAL A 83 8.75 -4.33 -7.45
C VAL A 83 9.16 -3.65 -6.17
N LEU A 84 8.26 -2.88 -5.56
CA LEU A 84 8.44 -2.24 -4.26
C LEU A 84 7.63 -3.00 -3.20
N THR A 85 8.31 -3.49 -2.17
CA THR A 85 7.69 -4.16 -1.01
C THR A 85 7.80 -3.23 0.19
N ALA A 86 6.73 -2.51 0.49
CA ALA A 86 6.69 -1.58 1.62
C ALA A 86 6.84 -2.32 2.96
N SER A 87 7.67 -1.76 3.84
CA SER A 87 7.79 -2.20 5.22
C SER A 87 6.45 -1.99 5.92
N ARG A 88 6.00 -3.03 6.62
CA ARG A 88 4.83 -2.91 7.49
C ARG A 88 5.22 -2.10 8.74
N PRO A 89 4.34 -1.21 9.24
CA PRO A 89 4.55 -0.59 10.53
C PRO A 89 4.78 -1.64 11.62
N GLU A 90 5.67 -1.30 12.56
CA GLU A 90 5.89 -2.05 13.80
C GLU A 90 4.55 -2.44 14.42
N THR A 91 4.27 -3.75 14.53
CA THR A 91 3.00 -4.25 15.12
C THR A 91 3.07 -4.28 16.65
N SER A 92 4.20 -3.88 17.22
CA SER A 92 4.42 -3.79 18.66
C SER A 92 3.60 -2.67 19.33
N ALA A 93 3.06 -1.73 18.55
CA ALA A 93 2.17 -0.68 19.02
C ALA A 93 0.94 -0.53 18.10
N PRO A 94 -0.22 -0.10 18.65
CA PRO A 94 -1.39 0.19 17.82
C PRO A 94 -1.13 1.42 16.94
N LEU A 95 -1.65 1.39 15.70
CA LEU A 95 -1.54 2.51 14.75
C LEU A 95 -2.18 3.79 15.30
N PHE A 96 -3.27 3.63 16.05
CA PHE A 96 -3.95 4.71 16.72
C PHE A 96 -4.08 4.37 18.20
N ARG A 97 -3.74 5.31 19.05
CA ARG A 97 -3.97 5.24 20.49
C ARG A 97 -4.91 6.36 20.88
N LEU A 98 -5.87 6.05 21.73
CA LEU A 98 -6.67 7.07 22.39
C LEU A 98 -5.75 7.87 23.32
N ASP A 99 -5.51 9.14 22.98
CA ASP A 99 -4.63 10.01 23.75
C ASP A 99 -5.31 10.48 25.04
N SER A 100 -6.56 10.95 24.93
CA SER A 100 -7.37 11.33 26.07
C SER A 100 -8.86 11.13 25.81
N THR A 101 -9.62 11.03 26.90
CA THR A 101 -11.08 11.12 26.89
C THR A 101 -11.50 12.39 27.61
N ALA A 102 -12.45 13.12 27.04
CA ALA A 102 -13.13 14.20 27.74
C ALA A 102 -14.52 13.75 28.19
N ALA A 103 -15.05 14.40 29.23
CA ALA A 103 -16.47 14.25 29.56
C ALA A 103 -17.32 14.77 28.41
N TRP A 104 -18.40 14.07 28.10
CA TRP A 104 -19.36 14.53 27.12
C TRP A 104 -20.14 15.73 27.68
N THR A 105 -19.82 16.93 27.21
CA THR A 105 -20.47 18.18 27.66
C THR A 105 -21.62 18.56 26.74
N ALA A 106 -22.44 19.53 27.17
CA ALA A 106 -23.51 20.06 26.32
C ALA A 106 -22.95 20.70 25.03
N GLU A 107 -21.76 21.28 25.09
CA GLU A 107 -21.08 21.83 23.91
C GLU A 107 -20.63 20.73 22.94
N ALA A 108 -20.14 19.59 23.47
CA ALA A 108 -19.80 18.43 22.64
C ALA A 108 -21.05 17.82 21.99
N GLU A 109 -22.16 17.74 22.73
CA GLU A 109 -23.48 17.34 22.20
C GLU A 109 -23.93 18.29 21.08
N GLN A 110 -23.86 19.60 21.31
CA GLN A 110 -24.26 20.58 20.32
C GLN A 110 -23.39 20.50 19.05
N ALA A 111 -22.07 20.34 19.20
CA ALA A 111 -21.17 20.17 18.05
C ALA A 111 -21.50 18.92 17.23
N LEU A 112 -21.88 17.82 17.88
CA LEU A 112 -22.36 16.62 17.18
C LEU A 112 -23.66 16.90 16.44
N LEU A 113 -24.62 17.57 17.07
CA LEU A 113 -25.91 17.89 16.45
C LEU A 113 -25.75 18.81 15.24
N ASP A 114 -24.87 19.81 15.34
CA ASP A 114 -24.54 20.72 14.23
C ASP A 114 -23.94 19.94 13.06
N TRP A 115 -22.97 19.04 13.34
CA TRP A 115 -22.40 18.18 12.32
C TRP A 115 -23.43 17.25 11.67
N GLN A 116 -24.33 16.67 12.47
CA GLN A 116 -25.41 15.83 11.97
C GLN A 116 -26.40 16.61 11.11
N TYR A 117 -26.70 17.86 11.50
CA TYR A 117 -27.57 18.75 10.74
C TYR A 117 -26.96 19.06 9.38
N ASP A 118 -25.69 19.48 9.35
CA ASP A 118 -24.98 19.78 8.10
C ASP A 118 -24.91 18.55 7.19
N ALA A 119 -24.57 17.38 7.73
CA ALA A 119 -24.57 16.13 6.97
C ALA A 119 -25.96 15.77 6.43
N ALA A 120 -27.03 16.04 7.19
CA ALA A 120 -28.40 15.83 6.73
C ALA A 120 -28.79 16.80 5.62
N GLN A 121 -28.37 18.07 5.70
CA GLN A 121 -28.57 19.08 4.67
C GLN A 121 -27.82 18.70 3.38
N ASP A 122 -26.54 18.32 3.48
CA ASP A 122 -25.73 17.87 2.34
C ASP A 122 -26.34 16.65 1.67
N ALA A 123 -26.78 15.68 2.48
CA ALA A 123 -27.43 14.49 1.97
C ALA A 123 -28.78 14.82 1.29
N ALA A 124 -29.53 15.81 1.79
CA ALA A 124 -30.76 16.26 1.16
C ALA A 124 -30.48 17.01 -0.16
N ALA A 125 -29.49 17.90 -0.18
CA ALA A 125 -29.05 18.62 -1.36
C ALA A 125 -28.59 17.67 -2.48
N ALA A 126 -27.83 16.62 -2.15
CA ALA A 126 -27.40 15.60 -3.11
C ALA A 126 -28.57 14.78 -3.70
N ARG A 127 -29.70 14.70 -2.99
CA ARG A 127 -30.91 13.98 -3.43
C ARG A 127 -31.90 14.87 -4.19
N CYS A 128 -31.77 16.19 -4.09
CA CYS A 128 -32.68 17.13 -4.72
C CYS A 128 -32.22 17.44 -6.16
N PRO A 129 -33.00 17.07 -7.19
CA PRO A 129 -32.61 17.31 -8.59
C PRO A 129 -32.78 18.77 -9.04
N VAL A 130 -33.21 19.70 -8.17
CA VAL A 130 -33.47 21.12 -8.54
C VAL A 130 -32.85 22.10 -7.53
N SER A 131 -31.93 22.92 -8.05
CA SER A 131 -31.52 24.27 -7.65
C SER A 131 -31.04 24.52 -6.21
N VAL A 132 -29.75 24.87 -6.10
CA VAL A 132 -29.24 25.82 -5.11
C VAL A 132 -30.09 27.09 -5.23
N VAL A 133 -30.93 27.38 -4.24
CA VAL A 133 -31.61 28.67 -4.17
C VAL A 133 -30.52 29.72 -3.92
N SER A 134 -30.19 30.52 -4.94
CA SER A 134 -29.36 31.71 -4.75
C SER A 134 -29.98 32.58 -3.65
N ALA A 135 -29.20 32.89 -2.63
CA ALA A 135 -29.58 33.85 -1.60
C ALA A 135 -30.01 35.17 -2.28
N PRO A 136 -31.10 35.82 -1.83
CA PRO A 136 -31.49 37.10 -2.40
C PRO A 136 -30.39 38.13 -2.15
N THR A 137 -29.88 38.74 -3.22
CA THR A 137 -28.97 39.90 -3.14
C THR A 137 -29.69 41.01 -2.40
N MET A 138 -29.32 41.24 -1.14
CA MET A 138 -29.81 42.37 -0.36
C MET A 138 -29.03 43.60 -0.81
N THR A 139 -29.62 44.38 -1.72
CA THR A 139 -29.05 45.64 -2.18
C THR A 139 -29.09 46.65 -1.03
N PRO A 140 -27.95 47.17 -0.55
CA PRO A 140 -27.97 48.23 0.45
C PRO A 140 -28.56 49.49 -0.19
N THR A 141 -29.61 50.03 0.42
CA THR A 141 -30.17 51.34 0.05
C THR A 141 -29.36 52.40 0.78
N LEU A 142 -28.77 53.34 0.03
CA LEU A 142 -28.11 54.54 0.55
C LEU A 142 -29.11 55.52 1.16
#